data_AF-A0A8K0HIC3-F1
#
_entry.id   AF-A0A8K0HIC3-F1
#
_cell.length_a   1.000
_cell.length_b   1.000
_cell.length_c   1.000
_cell.angle_alpha   90.00
_cell.angle_beta   90.00
_cell.angle_gamma   90.00
#
_symmetry.space_group_name_H-M   'P 1'
#
loop_
_entity.id
_entity.type
_entity.pdbx_description
1 polymer ?
#
loop_
_entity_poly.entity_id
_entity_poly.type
_entity_poly.pdbx_seq_one_letter_code
_entity_poly.pdbx_strand_id
1 'polypeptide(L)'
;MSLPLKHPRTSEIPPMSPPLSPDLHSDFQEKMLYLDSIGIDFLSLIHDHPPVVSASLSDIKSTVEFVTSMGFTAVEFRRIIGMCPEVLTSRVSDIVPVFTFLIREARVNGSELRRVINRRPRLLACSVKNGLRPTLYFLQSIGIAEVNKHTNLLSCSVEEKFVPRIEYLERIGFSHRDALSMFRRFPQLFCYSIKDNFEPKFDYFVVEMGRDLKELKEFPHYFSFSLENRIKPRHQCCVEKGVCFPLPILLKISEAQFRDRLEVCCNTSMPLTTSPLWCTSCDIHSI
;
A
#
# COMPACT_ATOMS: atom_id res chain seq x y z
N MET A 1 0.33 -57.79 63.98
CA MET A 1 1.23 -57.19 62.96
C MET A 1 0.41 -56.14 62.22
N SER A 2 0.54 -54.90 62.65
CA SER A 2 -0.30 -53.78 62.20
C SER A 2 0.56 -52.85 61.33
N LEU A 3 0.16 -52.68 60.08
CA LEU A 3 0.83 -51.81 59.11
C LEU A 3 0.63 -50.32 59.48
N PRO A 4 1.65 -49.45 59.37
CA PRO A 4 1.49 -48.02 59.65
C PRO A 4 0.83 -47.28 58.48
N LEU A 5 -0.08 -46.36 58.83
CA LEU A 5 -0.79 -45.43 57.95
C LEU A 5 0.18 -44.43 57.29
N LYS A 6 0.10 -44.26 55.96
CA LYS A 6 0.81 -43.22 55.21
C LYS A 6 0.12 -41.87 55.40
N HIS A 7 0.86 -40.86 55.85
CA HIS A 7 0.41 -39.47 55.87
C HIS A 7 0.30 -38.87 54.46
N PRO A 8 -0.62 -37.91 54.20
CA PRO A 8 -0.75 -37.26 52.91
C PRO A 8 0.42 -36.29 52.64
N ARG A 9 0.94 -36.28 51.42
CA ARG A 9 1.93 -35.32 50.94
C ARG A 9 1.31 -33.92 50.91
N THR A 10 1.91 -32.98 51.62
CA THR A 10 1.69 -31.54 51.42
C THR A 10 2.18 -31.16 50.03
N SER A 11 1.29 -30.64 49.18
CA SER A 11 1.65 -30.04 47.90
C SER A 11 2.43 -28.75 48.16
N GLU A 12 3.72 -28.76 47.84
CA GLU A 12 4.55 -27.56 47.80
C GLU A 12 4.07 -26.65 46.67
N ILE A 13 3.68 -25.42 47.01
CA ILE A 13 3.39 -24.34 46.06
C ILE A 13 4.74 -23.94 45.43
N PRO A 14 4.85 -23.80 44.08
CA PRO A 14 6.10 -23.34 43.47
C PRO A 14 6.45 -21.94 43.98
N PRO A 15 7.73 -21.60 44.15
CA PRO A 15 8.11 -20.28 44.62
C PRO A 15 7.60 -19.23 43.63
N MET A 16 6.82 -18.29 44.16
CA MET A 16 6.45 -17.04 43.49
C MET A 16 7.69 -16.43 42.85
N SER A 17 7.56 -16.03 41.59
CA SER A 17 8.56 -15.24 40.87
C SER A 17 9.02 -14.06 41.73
N PRO A 18 10.32 -13.71 41.74
CA PRO A 18 10.78 -12.56 42.51
C PRO A 18 10.02 -11.29 42.07
N PRO A 19 9.70 -10.38 43.01
CA PRO A 19 9.08 -9.11 42.65
C PRO A 19 9.99 -8.35 41.67
N LEU A 20 9.39 -7.83 40.60
CA LEU A 20 10.07 -6.94 39.65
C LEU A 20 10.78 -5.82 40.42
N SER A 21 12.01 -5.49 40.01
CA SER A 21 12.81 -4.46 40.67
C SER A 21 12.08 -3.10 40.69
N PRO A 22 12.15 -2.32 41.79
CA PRO A 22 11.44 -1.05 41.93
C PRO A 22 11.80 -0.01 40.84
N ASP A 23 13.01 -0.10 40.27
CA ASP A 23 13.47 0.75 39.16
C ASP A 23 12.62 0.60 37.88
N LEU A 24 12.13 -0.60 37.60
CA LEU A 24 11.37 -0.87 36.36
C LEU A 24 9.96 -0.28 36.41
N HIS A 25 9.38 -0.21 37.61
CA HIS A 25 8.08 0.40 37.83
C HIS A 25 8.13 1.93 37.69
N SER A 26 9.24 2.56 38.12
CA SER A 26 9.42 4.01 37.96
C SER A 26 9.55 4.41 36.48
N ASP A 27 10.40 3.71 35.71
CA ASP A 27 10.56 3.99 34.27
C ASP A 27 9.24 3.80 33.50
N PHE A 28 8.50 2.73 33.80
CA PHE A 28 7.20 2.48 33.19
C PHE A 28 6.20 3.61 33.49
N GLN A 29 6.12 4.04 34.75
CA GLN A 29 5.21 5.10 35.17
C GLN A 29 5.60 6.45 34.55
N GLU A 30 6.88 6.80 34.51
CA GLU A 30 7.36 8.03 33.88
C GLU A 30 7.08 8.06 32.38
N LYS A 31 7.25 6.93 31.69
CA LYS A 31 6.95 6.78 30.27
C LYS A 31 5.46 6.95 29.99
N MET A 32 4.62 6.33 30.81
CA MET A 32 3.16 6.46 30.74
C MET A 32 2.74 7.94 30.90
N LEU A 33 3.19 8.60 31.98
CA LEU A 33 2.87 10.01 32.24
C LEU A 33 3.33 10.93 31.11
N TYR A 34 4.52 10.70 30.56
CA TYR A 34 5.03 11.49 29.45
C TYR A 34 4.20 11.32 28.18
N LEU A 35 3.89 10.08 27.80
CA LEU A 35 3.10 9.81 26.59
C LEU A 35 1.67 10.35 26.72
N ASP A 36 1.05 10.20 27.89
CA ASP A 36 -0.26 10.80 28.19
C ASP A 36 -0.22 12.32 28.07
N SER A 37 0.87 12.97 28.52
CA SER A 37 1.03 14.42 28.43
C SER A 37 1.07 14.96 26.98
N ILE A 38 1.48 14.14 26.02
CA ILE A 38 1.46 14.46 24.58
C ILE A 38 0.22 13.92 23.85
N GLY A 39 -0.69 13.28 24.60
CA GLY A 39 -1.97 12.75 24.15
C GLY A 39 -1.86 11.38 23.46
N ILE A 40 -0.87 10.58 23.81
CA ILE A 40 -0.69 9.20 23.34
C ILE A 40 -0.99 8.28 24.52
N ASP A 41 -2.09 7.53 24.44
CA ASP A 41 -2.42 6.55 25.48
C ASP A 41 -1.43 5.38 25.44
N PHE A 42 -0.64 5.26 26.50
CA PHE A 42 0.42 4.26 26.58
C PHE A 42 -0.12 2.83 26.60
N LEU A 43 -1.29 2.59 27.21
CA LEU A 43 -1.83 1.24 27.36
C LEU A 43 -2.31 0.68 26.02
N SER A 44 -3.01 1.48 25.21
CA SER A 44 -3.34 1.09 23.83
C SER A 44 -2.09 0.94 22.97
N LEU A 45 -1.10 1.83 23.13
CA LEU A 45 0.14 1.75 22.37
C LEU A 45 0.95 0.48 22.66
N ILE A 46 1.01 0.00 23.89
CA ILE A 46 1.72 -1.26 24.22
C ILE A 46 1.08 -2.45 23.50
N HIS A 47 -0.25 -2.47 23.41
CA HIS A 47 -0.96 -3.54 22.72
C HIS A 47 -0.59 -3.60 21.23
N ASP A 48 -0.56 -2.43 20.58
CA ASP A 48 -0.30 -2.33 19.14
C ASP A 48 1.20 -2.29 18.79
N HIS A 49 2.05 -1.90 19.73
CA HIS A 49 3.50 -1.79 19.59
C HIS A 49 4.26 -2.11 20.89
N PRO A 50 4.36 -3.40 21.26
CA PRO A 50 5.07 -3.84 22.46
C PRO A 50 6.52 -3.34 22.63
N PRO A 51 7.32 -3.12 21.56
CA PRO A 51 8.68 -2.57 21.70
C PRO A 51 8.78 -1.23 22.44
N VAL A 52 7.68 -0.48 22.58
CA VAL A 52 7.65 0.77 23.36
C VAL A 52 8.02 0.56 24.83
N VAL A 53 7.76 -0.62 25.40
CA VAL A 53 8.08 -0.92 26.80
C VAL A 53 9.60 -0.90 27.02
N SER A 54 10.35 -1.50 26.10
CA SER A 54 11.81 -1.61 26.17
C SER A 54 12.54 -0.36 25.65
N ALA A 55 11.84 0.55 24.98
CA ALA A 55 12.43 1.78 24.48
C ALA A 55 12.78 2.73 25.63
N SER A 56 13.93 3.39 25.54
CA SER A 56 14.34 4.40 26.52
C SER A 56 13.43 5.62 26.45
N LEU A 57 13.00 6.13 27.61
CA LEU A 57 12.24 7.38 27.68
C LEU A 57 13.04 8.58 27.12
N SER A 58 14.37 8.58 27.26
CA SER A 58 15.22 9.61 26.66
C SER A 58 15.12 9.62 25.14
N ASP A 59 15.15 8.43 24.52
CA ASP A 59 15.12 8.28 23.06
C ASP A 59 13.75 8.65 22.49
N ILE A 60 12.68 8.27 23.20
CA ILE A 60 11.31 8.70 22.89
C ILE A 60 11.23 10.23 22.92
N LYS A 61 11.67 10.86 24.01
CA LYS A 61 11.67 12.33 24.17
C LYS A 61 12.45 13.02 23.05
N SER A 62 13.68 12.57 22.78
CA SER A 62 14.51 13.11 21.70
C SER A 62 13.86 12.96 20.34
N THR A 63 13.13 11.88 20.09
CA THR A 63 12.41 11.67 18.84
C THR A 63 11.22 12.61 18.69
N VAL A 64 10.44 12.80 19.75
CA VAL A 64 9.33 13.77 19.80
C VAL A 64 9.86 15.19 19.56
N GLU A 65 10.92 15.58 20.25
CA GLU A 65 11.56 16.89 20.11
C GLU A 65 12.11 17.10 18.70
N PHE A 66 12.77 16.10 18.12
CA PHE A 66 13.27 16.15 16.76
C PHE A 66 12.15 16.31 15.73
N VAL A 67 11.09 15.50 15.81
CA VAL A 67 9.96 15.62 14.86
C VAL A 67 9.26 16.98 15.02
N THR A 68 9.16 17.49 16.24
CA THR A 68 8.63 18.83 16.51
C THR A 68 9.52 19.92 15.89
N SER A 69 10.85 19.80 16.01
CA SER A 69 11.80 20.77 15.41
C SER A 69 11.79 20.75 13.88
N MET A 70 11.39 19.63 13.27
CA MET A 70 11.10 19.52 11.84
C MET A 70 9.77 20.17 11.41
N GLY A 71 9.06 20.82 12.34
CA GLY A 71 7.86 21.62 12.08
C GLY A 71 6.55 20.84 12.06
N PHE A 72 6.53 19.61 12.60
CA PHE A 72 5.31 18.84 12.78
C PHE A 72 4.58 19.27 14.05
N THR A 73 3.26 19.42 13.97
CA THR A 73 2.42 19.70 15.13
C THR A 73 2.21 18.45 15.99
N ALA A 74 1.86 18.63 17.26
CA ALA A 74 1.52 17.51 18.15
C ALA A 74 0.38 16.64 17.60
N VAL A 75 -0.60 17.25 16.92
CA VAL A 75 -1.72 16.53 16.29
C VAL A 75 -1.22 15.64 15.14
N GLU A 76 -0.35 16.17 14.28
CA GLU A 76 0.27 15.39 13.19
C GLU A 76 1.14 14.27 13.76
N PHE A 77 1.93 14.54 14.79
CA PHE A 77 2.76 13.53 15.44
C PHE A 77 1.93 12.37 15.99
N ARG A 78 0.85 12.65 16.74
CA ARG A 78 -0.07 11.60 17.23
C ARG A 78 -0.65 10.77 16.09
N ARG A 79 -1.04 11.42 14.98
CA ARG A 79 -1.54 10.71 13.79
C ARG A 79 -0.47 9.81 13.18
N ILE A 80 0.78 10.29 13.10
CA ILE A 80 1.93 9.51 12.62
C ILE A 80 2.11 8.26 13.48
N ILE A 81 2.11 8.39 14.81
CA ILE A 81 2.26 7.26 15.74
C ILE A 81 1.09 6.28 15.63
N GLY A 82 -0.16 6.77 15.56
CA GLY A 82 -1.32 5.90 15.36
C GLY A 82 -1.31 5.12 14.04
N MET A 83 -0.58 5.60 13.02
CA MET A 83 -0.41 4.90 11.74
C MET A 83 0.86 4.05 11.67
N CYS A 84 1.89 4.39 12.43
CA CYS A 84 3.22 3.80 12.39
C CYS A 84 3.92 4.01 13.74
N PRO A 85 3.58 3.20 14.77
CA PRO A 85 4.12 3.39 16.10
C PRO A 85 5.64 3.12 16.18
N GLU A 86 6.21 2.43 15.19
CA GLU A 86 7.65 2.19 15.06
C GLU A 86 8.47 3.49 15.02
N VAL A 87 7.85 4.61 14.58
CA VAL A 87 8.49 5.93 14.56
C VAL A 87 8.81 6.41 15.98
N LEU A 88 7.98 6.10 16.98
CA LEU A 88 8.18 6.55 18.36
C LEU A 88 9.41 5.91 19.01
N THR A 89 9.69 4.65 18.66
CA THR A 89 10.81 3.87 19.20
C THR A 89 12.04 3.90 18.31
N SER A 90 12.00 4.65 17.21
CA SER A 90 13.16 4.85 16.33
C SER A 90 14.09 5.89 16.93
N ARG A 91 15.40 5.76 16.73
CA ARG A 91 16.35 6.78 17.21
C ARG A 91 16.41 7.93 16.22
N VAL A 92 16.66 9.14 16.73
CA VAL A 92 16.87 10.33 15.89
C VAL A 92 17.97 10.10 14.83
N SER A 93 19.03 9.36 15.17
CA SER A 93 20.10 8.99 14.23
C SER A 93 19.64 8.17 13.04
N ASP A 94 18.54 7.44 13.18
CA ASP A 94 17.95 6.60 12.11
C ASP A 94 16.94 7.42 11.28
N ILE A 95 16.25 8.38 11.89
CA ILE A 95 15.24 9.23 11.25
C ILE A 95 15.87 10.38 10.43
N VAL A 96 16.92 11.04 10.94
CA VAL A 96 17.60 12.17 10.26
C VAL A 96 18.03 11.82 8.82
N PRO A 97 18.66 10.65 8.57
CA PRO A 97 19.00 10.22 7.22
C PRO A 97 17.81 10.11 6.28
N VAL A 98 16.61 9.75 6.77
CA VAL A 98 15.40 9.65 5.94
C VAL A 98 15.01 11.02 5.40
N PHE A 99 14.99 12.05 6.25
CA PHE A 99 14.71 13.42 5.81
C PHE A 99 15.74 13.91 4.79
N THR A 100 17.02 13.62 5.05
CA THR A 100 18.12 13.97 4.12
C THR A 100 17.94 13.27 2.78
N PHE A 101 17.65 11.97 2.78
CA PHE A 101 17.38 11.17 1.59
C PHE A 101 16.20 11.72 0.79
N LEU A 102 15.08 12.04 1.46
CA LEU A 102 13.88 12.56 0.79
C LEU A 102 14.18 13.87 0.06
N ILE A 103 14.93 14.79 0.69
CA ILE A 103 15.27 16.08 0.09
C ILE A 103 16.32 15.95 -1.00
N ARG A 104 17.42 15.24 -0.72
CA ARG A 104 18.63 15.24 -1.57
C ARG A 104 18.58 14.20 -2.69
N GLU A 105 18.08 13.01 -2.41
CA GLU A 105 18.10 11.88 -3.35
C GLU A 105 16.73 11.74 -4.04
N ALA A 106 15.64 11.72 -3.28
CA ALA A 106 14.29 11.59 -3.84
C ALA A 106 13.72 12.92 -4.39
N ARG A 107 14.43 14.05 -4.20
CA ARG A 107 14.08 15.39 -4.70
C ARG A 107 12.71 15.90 -4.24
N VAL A 108 12.36 15.60 -2.99
CA VAL A 108 11.17 16.17 -2.33
C VAL A 108 11.48 17.60 -1.89
N ASN A 109 10.65 18.55 -2.28
CA ASN A 109 10.77 19.93 -1.82
C ASN A 109 10.56 20.00 -0.30
N GLY A 110 11.35 20.82 0.39
CA GLY A 110 11.24 20.98 1.85
C GLY A 110 9.83 21.37 2.33
N SER A 111 9.12 22.20 1.56
CA SER A 111 7.73 22.58 1.85
C SER A 111 6.72 21.42 1.77
N GLU A 112 6.99 20.40 0.94
CA GLU A 112 6.11 19.23 0.77
C GLU A 112 6.45 18.09 1.75
N LEU A 113 7.56 18.19 2.47
CA LEU A 113 8.09 17.12 3.30
C LEU A 113 7.09 16.68 4.39
N ARG A 114 6.48 17.65 5.08
CA ARG A 114 5.41 17.38 6.05
C ARG A 114 4.24 16.64 5.43
N ARG A 115 3.80 17.04 4.23
CA ARG A 115 2.70 16.38 3.52
C ARG A 115 3.06 14.95 3.12
N VAL A 116 4.28 14.72 2.65
CA VAL A 116 4.77 13.38 2.27
C VAL A 116 4.79 12.45 3.47
N ILE A 117 5.39 12.89 4.59
CA ILE A 117 5.46 12.08 5.81
C ILE A 117 4.07 11.81 6.39
N ASN A 118 3.18 12.82 6.49
CA ASN A 118 1.81 12.60 6.96
C ASN A 118 1.02 11.61 6.10
N ARG A 119 1.28 11.55 4.79
CA ARG A 119 0.65 10.56 3.89
C ARG A 119 1.27 9.17 4.02
N ARG A 120 2.55 9.07 4.34
CA ARG A 120 3.25 7.79 4.48
C ARG A 120 4.26 7.81 5.65
N PRO A 121 3.78 7.72 6.90
CA PRO A 121 4.62 7.71 8.10
C PRO A 121 5.71 6.64 8.10
N ARG A 122 5.40 5.47 7.51
CA ARG A 122 6.32 4.33 7.39
C ARG A 122 7.66 4.67 6.71
N LEU A 123 7.74 5.77 5.94
CA LEU A 123 9.02 6.25 5.41
C LEU A 123 10.06 6.49 6.51
N LEU A 124 9.65 7.02 7.67
CA LEU A 124 10.53 7.32 8.80
C LEU A 124 11.05 6.06 9.51
N ALA A 125 10.34 4.94 9.39
CA ALA A 125 10.72 3.66 9.96
C ALA A 125 11.59 2.81 9.02
N CYS A 126 11.79 3.24 7.77
CA CYS A 126 12.57 2.49 6.79
C CYS A 126 14.06 2.82 6.87
N SER A 127 14.91 1.80 6.70
CA SER A 127 16.34 2.00 6.48
C SER A 127 16.59 2.70 5.14
N VAL A 128 17.34 3.80 5.15
CA VAL A 128 17.78 4.48 3.92
C VAL A 128 18.64 3.54 3.07
N LYS A 129 19.62 2.88 3.69
CA LYS A 129 20.61 2.04 3.00
C LYS A 129 19.97 0.79 2.40
N ASN A 130 19.13 0.10 3.16
CA ASN A 130 18.64 -1.23 2.81
C ASN A 130 17.22 -1.23 2.23
N GLY A 131 16.47 -0.12 2.35
CA GLY A 131 15.09 -0.03 1.88
C GLY A 131 14.88 1.11 0.88
N LEU A 132 14.99 2.35 1.35
CA LEU A 132 14.58 3.51 0.55
C LEU A 132 15.45 3.70 -0.71
N ARG A 133 16.78 3.57 -0.59
CA ARG A 133 17.71 3.77 -1.71
C ARG A 133 17.65 2.65 -2.75
N PRO A 134 17.63 1.35 -2.39
CA PRO A 134 17.37 0.28 -3.36
C PRO A 134 16.06 0.49 -4.12
N THR A 135 15.00 0.88 -3.42
CA THR A 135 13.69 1.17 -4.03
C THR A 135 13.74 2.36 -4.98
N LEU A 136 14.45 3.44 -4.61
CA LEU A 136 14.68 4.59 -5.49
C LEU A 136 15.38 4.16 -6.80
N TYR A 137 16.46 3.39 -6.69
CA TYR A 137 17.23 2.92 -7.85
C TYR A 137 16.42 1.99 -8.74
N PHE A 138 15.63 1.10 -8.15
CA PHE A 138 14.72 0.25 -8.90
C PHE A 138 13.69 1.09 -9.68
N LEU A 139 13.02 2.06 -9.03
CA LEU A 139 12.04 2.90 -9.71
C LEU A 139 12.69 3.69 -10.88
N GLN A 140 13.90 4.19 -10.66
CA GLN A 140 14.66 4.88 -11.71
C GLN A 140 15.07 3.94 -12.85
N SER A 141 15.50 2.70 -12.55
CA SER A 141 15.95 1.74 -13.56
C SER A 141 14.81 1.30 -14.49
N ILE A 142 13.57 1.26 -13.99
CA ILE A 142 12.37 0.99 -14.81
C ILE A 142 11.81 2.25 -15.47
N GLY A 143 12.48 3.40 -15.34
CA GLY A 143 12.16 4.65 -16.05
C GLY A 143 11.19 5.58 -15.32
N ILE A 144 10.98 5.42 -14.01
CA ILE A 144 10.24 6.38 -13.16
C ILE A 144 11.24 7.40 -12.61
N ALA A 145 11.48 8.48 -13.35
CA ALA A 145 12.46 9.50 -12.98
C ALA A 145 11.95 10.44 -11.85
N GLU A 146 10.67 10.81 -11.89
CA GLU A 146 10.06 11.75 -10.93
C GLU A 146 9.56 11.02 -9.66
N VAL A 147 10.49 10.42 -8.91
CA VAL A 147 10.16 9.63 -7.72
C VAL A 147 9.54 10.45 -6.59
N ASN A 148 9.78 11.77 -6.56
CA ASN A 148 9.09 12.71 -5.68
C ASN A 148 7.55 12.70 -5.84
N LYS A 149 7.02 12.29 -7.01
CA LYS A 149 5.57 12.12 -7.25
C LYS A 149 5.02 10.76 -6.78
N HIS A 150 5.91 9.83 -6.44
CA HIS A 150 5.58 8.44 -6.10
C HIS A 150 6.25 8.00 -4.78
N THR A 151 6.43 8.93 -3.84
CA THR A 151 7.15 8.69 -2.57
C THR A 151 6.52 7.59 -1.72
N ASN A 152 5.22 7.32 -1.87
CA ASN A 152 4.55 6.20 -1.20
C ASN A 152 5.17 4.84 -1.56
N LEU A 153 5.76 4.72 -2.76
CA LEU A 153 6.43 3.50 -3.22
C LEU A 153 7.77 3.26 -2.54
N LEU A 154 8.49 4.30 -2.10
CA LEU A 154 9.83 4.19 -1.50
C LEU A 154 9.86 3.33 -0.23
N SER A 155 8.74 3.28 0.50
CA SER A 155 8.59 2.45 1.71
C SER A 155 8.23 0.99 1.46
N CYS A 156 8.17 0.56 0.19
CA CYS A 156 7.82 -0.82 -0.18
C CYS A 156 9.09 -1.62 -0.49
N SER A 157 9.07 -2.92 -0.17
CA SER A 157 10.14 -3.85 -0.59
C SER A 157 10.06 -4.11 -2.10
N VAL A 158 11.20 -4.02 -2.79
CA VAL A 158 11.28 -4.33 -4.22
C VAL A 158 11.02 -5.81 -4.44
N GLU A 159 11.69 -6.65 -3.65
CA GLU A 159 11.69 -8.10 -3.75
C GLU A 159 10.34 -8.70 -3.35
N GLU A 160 9.73 -8.20 -2.28
CA GLU A 160 8.48 -8.78 -1.77
C GLU A 160 7.23 -8.15 -2.42
N LYS A 161 7.34 -6.91 -2.93
CA LYS A 161 6.18 -6.18 -3.48
C LYS A 161 6.25 -5.97 -4.98
N PHE A 162 7.37 -5.48 -5.51
CA PHE A 162 7.41 -5.06 -6.90
C PHE A 162 7.66 -6.22 -7.85
N VAL A 163 8.66 -7.06 -7.55
CA VAL A 163 9.02 -8.23 -8.36
C VAL A 163 7.83 -9.18 -8.57
N PRO A 164 7.06 -9.60 -7.54
CA PRO A 164 5.94 -10.52 -7.74
C PRO A 164 4.84 -9.94 -8.65
N ARG A 165 4.69 -8.61 -8.70
CA ARG A 165 3.70 -7.94 -9.56
C ARG A 165 4.16 -7.87 -11.00
N ILE A 166 5.46 -7.74 -11.22
CA ILE A 166 6.06 -7.80 -12.55
C ILE A 166 5.98 -9.23 -13.09
N GLU A 167 6.41 -10.21 -12.29
CA GLU A 167 6.32 -11.63 -12.61
C GLU A 167 4.88 -12.07 -12.86
N TYR A 168 3.91 -11.51 -12.13
CA TYR A 168 2.51 -11.75 -12.42
C TYR A 168 2.10 -11.29 -13.82
N LEU A 169 2.47 -10.06 -14.22
CA LEU A 169 2.17 -9.58 -15.58
C LEU A 169 2.86 -10.45 -16.64
N GLU A 170 4.06 -10.92 -16.37
CA GLU A 170 4.76 -11.86 -17.27
C GLU A 170 4.02 -13.19 -17.40
N ARG A 171 3.58 -13.75 -16.27
CA ARG A 171 2.82 -15.01 -16.22
C ARG A 171 1.52 -14.95 -17.02
N ILE A 172 0.84 -13.80 -17.06
CA ILE A 172 -0.40 -13.63 -17.82
C ILE A 172 -0.17 -13.25 -19.29
N GLY A 173 1.08 -13.26 -19.78
CA GLY A 173 1.41 -13.18 -21.19
C GLY A 173 2.11 -11.89 -21.64
N PHE A 174 2.45 -10.97 -20.75
CA PHE A 174 3.25 -9.80 -21.12
C PHE A 174 4.75 -10.14 -21.20
N SER A 175 5.48 -9.55 -22.15
CA SER A 175 6.95 -9.59 -22.08
C SER A 175 7.44 -8.77 -20.89
N HIS A 176 8.61 -9.11 -20.34
CA HIS A 176 9.24 -8.33 -19.26
C HIS A 176 9.29 -6.83 -19.57
N ARG A 177 9.67 -6.47 -20.80
CA ARG A 177 9.71 -5.07 -21.27
C ARG A 177 8.33 -4.41 -21.24
N ASP A 178 7.28 -5.14 -21.62
CA ASP A 178 5.92 -4.62 -21.62
C ASP A 178 5.36 -4.47 -20.21
N ALA A 179 5.61 -5.44 -19.32
CA ALA A 179 5.27 -5.35 -17.91
C ALA A 179 5.93 -4.11 -17.27
N LEU A 180 7.25 -3.94 -17.44
CA LEU A 180 7.96 -2.75 -16.95
C LEU A 180 7.39 -1.46 -17.54
N SER A 181 7.05 -1.44 -18.82
CA SER A 181 6.43 -0.27 -19.47
C SER A 181 5.07 0.07 -18.86
N MET A 182 4.26 -0.93 -18.50
CA MET A 182 2.98 -0.73 -17.80
C MET A 182 3.19 -0.10 -16.42
N PHE A 183 4.11 -0.63 -15.60
CA PHE A 183 4.43 -0.07 -14.29
C PHE A 183 5.04 1.34 -14.39
N ARG A 184 5.87 1.59 -15.39
CA ARG A 184 6.43 2.94 -15.64
C ARG A 184 5.34 3.95 -15.97
N ARG A 185 4.38 3.58 -16.83
CA ARG A 185 3.27 4.46 -17.25
C ARG A 185 2.23 4.64 -16.17
N PHE A 186 2.07 3.66 -15.28
CA PHE A 186 1.13 3.72 -14.17
C PHE A 186 1.72 3.09 -12.89
N PRO A 187 2.60 3.81 -12.16
CA PRO A 187 3.29 3.26 -10.99
C PRO A 187 2.38 2.79 -9.85
N GLN A 188 1.15 3.29 -9.81
CA GLN A 188 0.14 2.85 -8.85
C GLN A 188 -0.23 1.37 -8.99
N LEU A 189 0.09 0.74 -10.13
CA LEU A 189 -0.03 -0.72 -10.28
C LEU A 189 0.69 -1.48 -9.16
N PHE A 190 1.83 -0.99 -8.67
CA PHE A 190 2.55 -1.61 -7.55
C PHE A 190 1.75 -1.63 -6.22
N CYS A 191 0.67 -0.86 -6.12
CA CYS A 191 -0.16 -0.79 -4.93
C CYS A 191 -1.32 -1.78 -4.95
N TYR A 192 -1.67 -2.40 -6.09
CA TYR A 192 -2.79 -3.34 -6.16
C TYR A 192 -2.40 -4.74 -5.70
N SER A 193 -3.35 -5.47 -5.13
CA SER A 193 -3.20 -6.88 -4.77
C SER A 193 -3.22 -7.74 -6.03
N ILE A 194 -2.38 -8.77 -6.08
CA ILE A 194 -2.45 -9.74 -7.18
C ILE A 194 -3.79 -10.49 -7.09
N LYS A 195 -4.06 -11.10 -5.93
CA LYS A 195 -5.25 -11.93 -5.69
C LYS A 195 -6.56 -11.16 -5.72
N ASP A 196 -6.60 -10.00 -5.06
CA ASP A 196 -7.86 -9.28 -4.86
C ASP A 196 -8.14 -8.23 -5.93
N ASN A 197 -7.21 -8.02 -6.88
CA ASN A 197 -7.37 -7.00 -7.90
C ASN A 197 -6.94 -7.46 -9.29
N PHE A 198 -5.68 -7.89 -9.47
CA PHE A 198 -5.21 -8.26 -10.81
C PHE A 198 -5.92 -9.49 -11.35
N GLU A 199 -5.93 -10.59 -10.59
CA GLU A 199 -6.53 -11.87 -11.00
C GLU A 199 -8.01 -11.73 -11.39
N PRO A 200 -8.93 -11.29 -10.51
CA PRO A 200 -10.35 -11.24 -10.85
C PRO A 200 -10.66 -10.28 -12.00
N LYS A 201 -9.88 -9.20 -12.16
CA LYS A 201 -10.08 -8.25 -13.26
C LYS A 201 -9.50 -8.75 -14.57
N PHE A 202 -8.38 -9.47 -14.52
CA PHE A 202 -7.78 -10.11 -15.68
C PHE A 202 -8.68 -11.25 -16.19
N ASP A 203 -9.17 -12.10 -15.29
CA ASP A 203 -10.08 -13.20 -15.64
C ASP A 203 -11.34 -12.65 -16.31
N TYR A 204 -11.97 -11.63 -15.73
CA TYR A 204 -13.11 -10.97 -16.36
C TYR A 204 -12.77 -10.36 -17.73
N PHE A 205 -11.59 -9.75 -17.87
CA PHE A 205 -11.16 -9.12 -19.11
C PHE A 205 -10.99 -10.13 -20.27
N VAL A 206 -10.39 -11.28 -19.99
CA VAL A 206 -10.12 -12.29 -21.01
C VAL A 206 -11.32 -13.20 -21.24
N VAL A 207 -11.95 -13.69 -20.17
CA VAL A 207 -13.01 -14.70 -20.26
C VAL A 207 -14.35 -14.08 -20.61
N GLU A 208 -14.75 -13.02 -19.89
CA GLU A 208 -16.09 -12.44 -20.04
C GLU A 208 -16.14 -11.34 -21.09
N MET A 209 -15.10 -10.51 -21.19
CA MET A 209 -15.05 -9.44 -22.19
C MET A 209 -14.43 -9.90 -23.52
N GLY A 210 -13.70 -11.03 -23.55
CA GLY A 210 -13.08 -11.58 -24.76
C GLY A 210 -12.06 -10.65 -25.41
N ARG A 211 -11.32 -9.85 -24.63
CA ARG A 211 -10.45 -8.78 -25.16
C ARG A 211 -8.98 -9.15 -25.29
N ASP A 212 -8.30 -8.43 -26.18
CA ASP A 212 -6.87 -8.60 -26.46
C ASP A 212 -5.99 -7.96 -25.37
N LEU A 213 -4.93 -8.66 -24.96
CA LEU A 213 -3.97 -8.20 -23.95
C LEU A 213 -3.29 -6.86 -24.30
N LYS A 214 -3.18 -6.54 -25.59
CA LYS A 214 -2.67 -5.27 -26.09
C LYS A 214 -3.45 -4.08 -25.50
N GLU A 215 -4.76 -4.20 -25.31
CA GLU A 215 -5.56 -3.12 -24.72
C GLU A 215 -5.16 -2.86 -23.25
N LEU A 216 -4.83 -3.90 -22.48
CA LEU A 216 -4.35 -3.74 -21.10
C LEU A 216 -2.98 -3.07 -21.06
N LYS A 217 -2.08 -3.41 -22.00
CA LYS A 217 -0.78 -2.74 -22.14
C LYS A 217 -0.94 -1.26 -22.51
N GLU A 218 -1.89 -0.95 -23.39
CA GLU A 218 -2.19 0.42 -23.81
C GLU A 218 -2.86 1.21 -22.69
N PHE A 219 -3.70 0.56 -21.89
CA PHE A 219 -4.49 1.14 -20.81
C PHE A 219 -4.37 0.35 -19.47
N PRO A 220 -3.19 0.40 -18.80
CA PRO A 220 -2.97 -0.29 -17.52
C PRO A 220 -3.88 0.22 -16.39
N HIS A 221 -4.49 1.40 -16.58
CA HIS A 221 -5.47 1.97 -15.65
C HIS A 221 -6.72 1.11 -15.51
N TYR A 222 -6.95 0.12 -16.40
CA TYR A 222 -8.01 -0.88 -16.24
C TYR A 222 -8.06 -1.44 -14.80
N PHE A 223 -6.90 -1.80 -14.24
CA PHE A 223 -6.80 -2.36 -12.89
C PHE A 223 -7.15 -1.37 -11.76
N SER A 224 -7.29 -0.08 -12.04
CA SER A 224 -7.70 0.91 -11.03
C SER A 224 -9.22 1.03 -10.88
N PHE A 225 -10.00 0.64 -11.88
CA PHE A 225 -11.46 0.72 -11.84
C PHE A 225 -12.07 -0.42 -11.04
N SER A 226 -13.18 -0.17 -10.35
CA SER A 226 -13.91 -1.20 -9.61
C SER A 226 -14.47 -2.25 -10.57
N LEU A 227 -14.23 -3.54 -10.28
CA LEU A 227 -14.76 -4.63 -11.09
C LEU A 227 -16.31 -4.62 -11.05
N GLU A 228 -16.86 -4.63 -9.84
CA GLU A 228 -18.31 -4.72 -9.62
C GLU A 228 -19.06 -3.42 -9.93
N ASN A 229 -18.48 -2.26 -9.62
CA ASN A 229 -19.23 -0.99 -9.70
C ASN A 229 -18.95 -0.19 -10.98
N ARG A 230 -18.00 -0.64 -11.82
CA ARG A 230 -17.60 0.14 -13.01
C ARG A 230 -17.37 -0.72 -14.24
N ILE A 231 -16.56 -1.77 -14.14
CA ILE A 231 -16.18 -2.59 -15.29
C ILE A 231 -17.36 -3.44 -15.74
N LYS A 232 -17.92 -4.27 -14.83
CA LYS A 232 -19.04 -5.17 -15.13
C LYS A 232 -20.29 -4.45 -15.63
N PRO A 233 -20.82 -3.42 -14.93
CA PRO A 233 -22.08 -2.80 -15.34
C PRO A 233 -21.96 -2.14 -16.72
N ARG A 234 -20.83 -1.48 -16.99
CA ARG A 234 -20.63 -0.80 -18.28
C ARG A 234 -20.38 -1.79 -19.42
N HIS A 235 -19.66 -2.88 -19.16
CA HIS A 235 -19.52 -3.96 -20.12
C HIS A 235 -20.89 -4.54 -20.49
N GLN A 236 -21.72 -4.87 -19.50
CA GLN A 236 -23.06 -5.42 -19.71
C GLN A 236 -23.96 -4.46 -20.52
N CYS A 237 -23.98 -3.17 -20.19
CA CYS A 237 -24.71 -2.18 -20.99
C CYS A 237 -24.23 -2.13 -22.46
N CYS A 238 -22.94 -2.27 -22.70
CA CYS A 238 -22.40 -2.34 -24.06
C CYS A 238 -22.85 -3.60 -24.80
N VAL A 239 -22.83 -4.76 -24.14
CA VAL A 239 -23.30 -6.04 -24.69
C VAL A 239 -24.79 -5.99 -25.05
N GLU A 240 -25.64 -5.48 -24.16
CA GLU A 240 -27.09 -5.33 -24.39
C GLU A 240 -27.40 -4.45 -25.61
N LYS A 241 -26.51 -3.50 -25.93
CA LYS A 241 -26.63 -2.60 -27.07
C LYS A 241 -25.84 -3.04 -28.30
N GLY A 242 -25.14 -4.17 -28.23
CA GLY A 242 -24.32 -4.68 -29.34
C GLY A 242 -23.15 -3.77 -29.73
N VAL A 243 -22.60 -3.01 -28.78
CA VAL A 243 -21.46 -2.10 -29.02
C VAL A 243 -20.22 -2.55 -28.27
N CYS A 244 -19.04 -2.25 -28.81
CA CYS A 244 -17.77 -2.49 -28.13
C CYS A 244 -16.94 -1.21 -28.08
N PHE A 245 -16.79 -0.61 -26.90
CA PHE A 245 -15.99 0.61 -26.75
C PHE A 245 -14.53 0.33 -26.36
N PRO A 246 -13.56 1.12 -26.82
CA PRO A 246 -12.20 1.12 -26.28
C PRO A 246 -12.21 1.34 -24.75
N LEU A 247 -11.31 0.67 -24.01
CA LEU A 247 -11.26 0.76 -22.54
C LEU A 247 -11.27 2.19 -21.96
N PRO A 248 -10.56 3.18 -22.55
CA PRO A 248 -10.63 4.55 -22.03
C PRO A 248 -12.04 5.15 -22.12
N ILE A 249 -12.78 4.88 -23.20
CA ILE A 249 -14.16 5.34 -23.37
C ILE A 249 -15.08 4.57 -22.43
N LEU A 250 -14.89 3.26 -22.33
CA LEU A 250 -15.67 2.41 -21.43
C LEU A 250 -15.53 2.85 -19.97
N LEU A 251 -14.31 3.15 -19.50
CA LEU A 251 -14.04 3.23 -18.05
C LEU A 251 -13.69 4.63 -17.54
N LYS A 252 -13.06 5.48 -18.33
CA LYS A 252 -12.50 6.76 -17.84
C LYS A 252 -13.52 7.90 -17.80
N ILE A 253 -14.48 7.93 -18.74
CA ILE A 253 -15.44 9.04 -18.87
C ILE A 253 -16.51 9.00 -17.78
N SER A 254 -17.18 10.12 -17.54
CA SER A 254 -18.23 10.20 -16.50
C SER A 254 -19.41 9.27 -16.81
N GLU A 255 -20.31 9.09 -15.85
CA GLU A 255 -21.50 8.27 -16.06
C GLU A 255 -22.46 8.89 -17.09
N ALA A 256 -22.67 10.20 -17.03
CA ALA A 256 -23.44 10.93 -18.04
C ALA A 256 -22.84 10.76 -19.44
N GLN A 257 -21.54 11.01 -19.59
CA GLN A 257 -20.85 10.89 -20.88
C GLN A 257 -20.89 9.46 -21.43
N PHE A 258 -20.84 8.44 -20.56
CA PHE A 258 -20.96 7.05 -20.97
C PHE A 258 -22.36 6.75 -21.54
N ARG A 259 -23.41 7.21 -20.86
CA ARG A 259 -24.80 7.06 -21.34
C ARG A 259 -25.04 7.80 -22.65
N ASP A 260 -24.60 9.05 -22.75
CA ASP A 260 -24.73 9.84 -23.97
C ASP A 260 -24.09 9.13 -25.18
N ARG A 261 -22.89 8.54 -24.98
CA ARG A 261 -22.19 7.77 -26.02
C ARG A 261 -22.93 6.50 -26.39
N LEU A 262 -23.51 5.80 -25.42
CA LEU A 262 -24.28 4.59 -25.63
C LEU A 262 -25.55 4.87 -26.44
N GLU A 263 -26.26 5.96 -26.13
CA GLU A 263 -27.48 6.38 -26.83
C GLU A 263 -27.23 6.76 -28.30
N VAL A 264 -26.16 7.52 -28.57
CA VAL A 264 -25.79 7.90 -29.94
C VAL A 264 -25.57 6.67 -30.83
N CYS A 265 -24.94 5.61 -30.31
CA CYS A 265 -24.68 4.38 -31.04
C CYS A 265 -25.93 3.50 -31.23
N CYS A 266 -26.97 3.66 -30.40
CA CYS A 266 -28.24 2.96 -30.57
C CYS A 266 -29.14 3.61 -31.63
N ASN A 267 -28.99 4.93 -31.82
CA ASN A 267 -29.87 5.72 -32.68
C ASN A 267 -29.32 5.92 -34.11
N THR A 268 -28.10 5.48 -34.38
CA THR A 268 -27.55 5.38 -35.74
C THR A 268 -27.68 3.93 -36.20
N SER A 269 -28.35 3.69 -37.34
CA SER A 269 -28.38 2.39 -38.00
C SER A 269 -26.97 1.77 -38.02
N MET A 270 -26.87 0.47 -37.71
CA MET A 270 -25.60 -0.23 -37.47
C MET A 270 -24.45 0.32 -38.32
N PRO A 271 -23.33 0.74 -37.70
CA PRO A 271 -22.22 1.26 -38.48
C PRO A 271 -21.71 0.17 -39.43
N LEU A 272 -21.58 0.55 -40.71
CA LEU A 272 -20.95 -0.26 -41.75
C LEU A 272 -19.59 -0.77 -41.25
N THR A 273 -19.17 -1.95 -41.71
CA THR A 273 -17.94 -2.69 -41.35
C THR A 273 -16.62 -1.91 -41.53
N THR A 274 -16.70 -0.66 -41.98
CA THR A 274 -15.60 0.30 -42.14
C THR A 274 -15.52 1.33 -41.01
N SER A 275 -16.40 1.28 -40.01
CA SER A 275 -16.37 2.22 -38.88
C SER A 275 -15.23 1.92 -37.91
N PRO A 276 -14.49 2.93 -37.42
CA PRO A 276 -13.45 2.76 -36.40
C PRO A 276 -13.99 2.31 -35.02
N LEU A 277 -15.31 2.09 -34.89
CA LEU A 277 -15.97 1.50 -33.73
C LEU A 277 -16.18 -0.02 -33.87
N TRP A 278 -15.89 -0.60 -35.04
CA TRP A 278 -15.97 -2.04 -35.27
C TRP A 278 -14.64 -2.69 -34.88
N CYS A 279 -14.64 -3.56 -33.87
CA CYS A 279 -13.48 -4.36 -33.52
C CYS A 279 -13.53 -5.67 -34.32
N THR A 280 -12.63 -5.83 -35.29
CA THR A 280 -12.43 -7.08 -36.04
C THR A 280 -11.73 -8.12 -35.17
N SER A 281 -12.51 -8.87 -34.39
CA SER A 281 -12.17 -10.25 -33.95
C SER A 281 -13.26 -10.84 -33.04
N CYS A 282 -14.51 -10.80 -33.47
CA CYS A 282 -15.55 -11.67 -32.92
C CYS A 282 -16.07 -12.59 -34.03
N ASP A 283 -15.21 -13.47 -34.54
CA ASP A 283 -15.67 -14.64 -35.29
C ASP A 283 -16.20 -15.67 -34.28
N ILE A 284 -17.38 -15.40 -33.75
CA ILE A 284 -18.26 -16.45 -33.24
C ILE A 284 -19.10 -16.85 -34.45
N HIS A 285 -18.57 -17.76 -35.26
CA HIS A 285 -19.30 -18.77 -36.05
C HIS A 285 -18.31 -19.46 -36.99
N SER A 286 -17.76 -20.58 -36.54
CA SER A 286 -17.42 -21.69 -37.43
C SER A 286 -17.53 -22.98 -36.62
N ILE A 287 -18.31 -23.89 -37.19
CA ILE A 287 -18.64 -25.25 -36.75
C ILE A 287 -17.38 -26.06 -36.46
#